data_AF-A0A172YXH5-F1
#
_entry.id   AF-A0A172YXH5-F1
#
_cell.length_a   1.000
_cell.length_b   1.000
_cell.length_c   1.000
_cell.angle_alpha   90.00
_cell.angle_beta   90.00
_cell.angle_gamma   90.00
#
_symmetry.space_group_name_H-M   'P 1'
#
loop_
_entity.id
_entity.type
_entity.pdbx_description
1 polymer ?
#
loop_
_entity_poly.entity_id
_entity_poly.type
_entity_poly.pdbx_seq_one_letter_code
_entity_poly.pdbx_strand_id
1 'polypeptide(L)'
;MRINVYSQELTSEVVEIQKLSNTGLTYSAVQMILHSSERLHHPPEDDDRSAVTFWLPKSRKRRMELADTFRRMALAVELAPLETGLD
;
A
#
# COMPACT_ATOMS: atom_id res chain seq x y z
N MET A 1 8.72 16.04 2.37
CA MET A 1 8.49 14.97 3.37
C MET A 1 8.92 13.66 2.74
N ARG A 2 9.66 12.81 3.46
CA ARG A 2 10.07 11.46 3.02
C ARG A 2 9.40 10.44 3.92
N ILE A 3 8.93 9.34 3.34
CA ILE A 3 8.43 8.18 4.07
C ILE A 3 9.38 7.03 3.73
N ASN A 4 9.99 6.43 4.75
CA ASN A 4 10.81 5.24 4.58
C ASN A 4 10.01 4.05 5.11
N VAL A 5 9.93 2.98 4.34
CA VAL A 5 9.29 1.72 4.74
C VAL A 5 10.30 0.62 4.48
N TYR A 6 10.66 -0.11 5.52
CA TYR A 6 11.67 -1.16 5.45
C TYR A 6 11.02 -2.48 5.05
N SER A 7 11.72 -3.30 4.26
CA SER A 7 11.16 -4.54 3.71
C SER A 7 10.73 -5.55 4.77
N GLN A 8 11.38 -5.52 5.95
CA GLN A 8 11.03 -6.36 7.11
C GLN A 8 9.61 -6.07 7.64
N GLU A 9 9.07 -4.87 7.37
CA GLU A 9 7.74 -4.47 7.79
C GLU A 9 6.67 -4.75 6.73
N LEU A 10 7.07 -5.09 5.49
CA LEU A 10 6.14 -5.28 4.37
C LEU A 10 5.60 -6.70 4.32
N THR A 11 4.31 -6.86 4.03
CA THR A 11 3.73 -8.14 3.60
C THR A 11 3.48 -8.14 2.09
N SER A 12 3.08 -9.29 1.54
CA SER A 12 2.61 -9.39 0.15
C SER A 12 1.13 -9.06 -0.04
N GLU A 13 0.41 -8.73 1.04
CA GLU A 13 -1.02 -8.48 0.99
C GLU A 13 -1.34 -7.05 0.55
N VAL A 14 -2.26 -6.95 -0.41
CA VAL A 14 -2.78 -5.68 -0.92
C VAL A 14 -4.30 -5.71 -0.87
N VAL A 15 -4.89 -4.67 -0.29
CA VAL A 15 -6.34 -4.54 -0.12
C VAL A 15 -6.84 -3.27 -0.81
N GLU A 16 -7.95 -3.36 -1.55
CA GLU A 16 -8.68 -2.17 -2.01
C GLU A 16 -9.71 -1.76 -0.95
N ILE A 17 -9.73 -0.48 -0.59
CA ILE A 17 -10.71 0.06 0.36
C ILE A 17 -11.46 1.24 -0.25
N GLN A 18 -12.66 1.48 0.29
CA GLN A 18 -13.46 2.66 0.01
C GLN A 18 -13.93 3.31 1.30
N LYS A 19 -13.95 4.65 1.33
CA LYS A 19 -14.38 5.42 2.50
C LYS A 19 -15.27 6.58 2.07
N LEU A 20 -16.48 6.63 2.63
CA LEU A 20 -17.38 7.77 2.50
C LEU A 20 -16.90 8.91 3.40
N SER A 21 -16.70 10.10 2.84
CA SER A 21 -16.41 11.31 3.62
C SER A 21 -17.68 11.95 4.16
N ASN A 22 -17.51 12.83 5.13
CA ASN A 22 -18.56 13.73 5.64
C ASN A 22 -19.14 14.68 4.56
N THR A 23 -18.49 14.82 3.41
CA THR A 23 -18.99 15.58 2.26
C THR A 23 -19.84 14.75 1.29
N GLY A 24 -20.08 13.47 1.59
CA GLY A 24 -20.84 12.55 0.73
C GLY A 24 -20.03 11.99 -0.45
N LEU A 25 -18.74 12.31 -0.54
CA LEU A 25 -17.86 11.76 -1.58
C LEU A 25 -17.25 10.44 -1.10
N THR A 26 -17.26 9.43 -1.96
CA THR A 26 -16.54 8.18 -1.69
C THR A 26 -15.13 8.26 -2.27
N TYR A 27 -14.13 8.00 -1.43
CA TYR A 27 -12.74 7.89 -1.82
C TYR A 27 -12.33 6.43 -1.86
N SER A 28 -11.56 6.03 -2.86
CA SER A 28 -10.98 4.70 -2.95
C SER A 28 -9.47 4.76 -2.71
N ALA A 29 -8.92 3.75 -2.06
CA ALA A 29 -7.48 3.58 -1.86
C ALA A 29 -7.06 2.13 -2.11
N VAL A 30 -5.76 1.94 -2.29
CA VAL A 30 -5.12 0.64 -2.13
C VAL A 30 -4.21 0.69 -0.91
N GLN A 31 -4.22 -0.38 -0.13
CA GLN A 31 -3.44 -0.53 1.08
C GLN A 31 -2.45 -1.68 0.88
N MET A 32 -1.19 -1.44 1.22
CA MET A 32 -0.20 -2.50 1.39
C MET A 32 -0.13 -2.80 2.88
N ILE A 33 -0.54 -4.01 3.27
CA ILE A 33 -0.59 -4.39 4.69
C ILE A 33 0.84 -4.61 5.18
N LEU A 34 1.11 -4.09 6.37
CA LEU A 34 2.38 -4.24 7.06
C LEU A 34 2.29 -5.38 8.06
N HIS A 35 3.44 -5.92 8.42
CA HIS A 35 3.53 -6.82 9.56
C HIS A 35 2.97 -6.13 10.80
N SER A 36 2.09 -6.84 11.49
CA SER A 36 1.43 -6.38 12.71
C SER A 36 1.23 -7.55 13.65
N SER A 37 1.03 -7.26 14.94
CA SER A 37 0.67 -8.28 15.93
C SER A 37 -0.59 -9.02 15.50
N GLU A 38 -0.61 -10.35 15.65
CA GLU A 38 -1.81 -11.17 15.40
C GLU A 38 -3.01 -10.71 16.23
N ARG A 39 -2.77 -10.05 17.37
CA ARG A 39 -3.84 -9.45 18.19
C ARG A 39 -4.59 -8.31 17.50
N LEU A 40 -4.04 -7.73 16.43
CA LEU A 40 -4.68 -6.70 15.61
C LEU A 40 -5.46 -7.30 14.44
N HIS A 41 -5.41 -8.63 14.26
CA HIS A 41 -6.12 -9.33 13.21
C HIS A 41 -7.56 -9.60 13.67
N HIS A 42 -8.30 -8.52 13.94
CA HIS A 42 -9.73 -8.54 14.20
C HIS A 42 -10.50 -8.95 12.92
N PRO A 43 -11.82 -9.20 13.01
CA PRO A 43 -12.64 -9.54 11.85
C PRO A 43 -12.51 -8.48 10.74
N PRO A 44 -12.78 -8.81 9.46
CA PRO A 44 -12.54 -7.89 8.33
C PRO A 44 -13.22 -6.50 8.44
N GLU A 45 -14.28 -6.42 9.24
CA GLU A 45 -15.03 -5.20 9.53
C GLU A 45 -14.38 -4.28 10.59
N ASP A 46 -13.30 -4.72 11.23
CA ASP A 46 -12.53 -3.99 12.25
C ASP A 46 -11.01 -4.27 12.10
N ASP A 47 -10.53 -4.33 10.86
CA ASP A 47 -9.12 -4.63 10.57
C ASP A 47 -8.20 -3.45 10.95
N ASP A 48 -7.62 -3.56 12.14
CA ASP A 48 -6.70 -2.58 12.74
C ASP A 48 -5.22 -2.80 12.34
N ARG A 49 -4.95 -3.64 11.34
CA ARG A 49 -3.59 -3.87 10.87
C ARG A 49 -2.98 -2.59 10.31
N SER A 50 -1.68 -2.42 10.56
CA SER A 50 -0.91 -1.32 10.00
C SER A 50 -0.83 -1.44 8.48
N ALA A 51 -0.96 -0.33 7.76
CA ALA A 51 -0.88 -0.35 6.30
C ALA A 51 -0.31 0.95 5.73
N VAL A 52 0.41 0.84 4.61
CA VAL A 52 0.71 1.99 3.76
C VAL A 52 -0.47 2.21 2.83
N THR A 53 -1.18 3.32 3.00
CA THR A 53 -2.39 3.63 2.23
C THR A 53 -2.11 4.62 1.10
N PHE A 54 -2.42 4.23 -0.13
CA PHE A 54 -2.36 5.09 -1.31
C PHE A 54 -3.78 5.48 -1.77
N TRP A 55 -4.21 6.69 -1.43
CA TRP A 55 -5.47 7.24 -1.91
C TRP A 55 -5.44 7.51 -3.41
N LEU A 56 -6.42 6.99 -4.13
CA LEU A 56 -6.42 7.02 -5.59
C LEU A 56 -6.90 8.38 -6.12
N PRO A 57 -6.26 8.92 -7.18
CA PRO A 57 -6.74 10.12 -7.84
C PRO A 57 -8.18 9.98 -8.36
N LYS A 58 -8.94 11.08 -8.40
CA LYS A 58 -10.30 11.08 -8.94
C LYS A 58 -10.36 10.81 -10.44
N SER A 59 -9.42 11.36 -11.22
CA SER A 59 -9.45 11.21 -12.67
C SER A 59 -8.84 9.90 -13.14
N ARG A 60 -9.47 9.29 -14.15
CA ARG A 60 -9.00 8.03 -14.76
C ARG A 60 -7.57 8.16 -15.29
N LYS A 61 -7.23 9.27 -15.96
CA LYS A 61 -5.89 9.54 -16.48
C LYS A 61 -4.83 9.44 -15.36
N ARG A 62 -5.03 10.15 -14.25
CA ARG A 62 -4.09 10.13 -13.12
C ARG A 62 -4.02 8.77 -12.41
N ARG A 63 -5.12 8.00 -12.39
CA ARG A 63 -5.08 6.61 -11.90
C ARG A 63 -4.18 5.73 -12.76
N MET A 64 -4.26 5.87 -14.08
CA MET A 64 -3.41 5.10 -14.99
C MET A 64 -1.93 5.49 -14.85
N GLU A 65 -1.62 6.78 -14.68
CA GLU A 65 -0.25 7.26 -14.42
C GLU A 65 0.31 6.72 -13.08
N LEU A 66 -0.52 6.67 -12.03
CA LEU A 66 -0.12 6.08 -10.75
C LEU A 66 0.08 4.57 -10.87
N ALA A 67 -0.82 3.86 -11.56
CA ALA A 67 -0.68 2.42 -11.78
C ALA A 67 0.60 2.08 -12.58
N ASP A 68 0.92 2.87 -13.59
CA ASP A 68 2.18 2.75 -14.32
C ASP A 68 3.41 2.96 -13.42
N THR A 69 3.34 3.94 -12.50
CA THR A 69 4.39 4.15 -11.50
C THR A 69 4.60 2.92 -10.63
N PHE A 70 3.52 2.28 -10.15
CA PHE A 70 3.63 1.04 -9.38
C PHE A 70 4.23 -0.12 -10.19
N ARG A 71 3.90 -0.26 -11.48
CA ARG A 71 4.54 -1.27 -12.34
C ARG A 71 6.04 -1.01 -12.52
N ARG A 72 6.43 0.25 -12.70
CA ARG A 72 7.85 0.62 -12.79
C ARG A 72 8.59 0.39 -11.48
N MET A 73 7.93 0.58 -10.34
CA MET A 73 8.50 0.21 -9.03
C MET A 73 8.71 -1.30 -8.91
N ALA A 74 7.72 -2.11 -9.30
CA ALA A 74 7.86 -3.57 -9.31
C ALA A 74 9.07 -4.02 -10.16
N LEU A 75 9.18 -3.50 -11.38
CA LEU A 75 10.31 -3.78 -12.26
C LEU A 75 11.65 -3.32 -11.64
N ALA A 76 11.68 -2.17 -10.96
CA ALA A 76 12.88 -1.70 -10.29
C ALA A 76 13.32 -2.60 -9.13
N VAL A 77 12.37 -3.19 -8.39
CA VAL A 77 12.66 -4.18 -7.34
C VAL A 77 13.23 -5.46 -7.95
N GLU A 78 12.64 -5.94 -9.05
CA GLU A 78 13.10 -7.16 -9.74
C GLU A 78 14.50 -7.03 -10.33
N LEU A 79 14.85 -5.83 -10.83
CA LEU A 79 16.13 -5.57 -11.49
C LEU A 79 17.21 -5.04 -10.54
N ALA A 80 16.87 -4.73 -9.29
CA ALA A 80 17.84 -4.22 -8.33
C ALA A 80 18.91 -5.30 -8.05
N PRO A 81 20.20 -4.91 -7.95
CA PRO A 81 21.24 -5.84 -7.55
C PRO A 81 20.95 -6.35 -6.13
N LEU A 82 21.34 -7.60 -5.85
CA LEU A 82 21.29 -8.12 -4.49
C LEU A 82 22.20 -7.30 -3.58
N GLU A 83 21.72 -7.06 -2.35
CA GLU A 83 22.51 -6.41 -1.32
C GLU A 83 23.74 -7.27 -0.98
N THR A 84 24.87 -6.62 -0.73
CA THR A 84 26.09 -7.29 -0.27
C THR A 84 26.14 -7.25 1.26
N GLY A 85 26.35 -8.38 1.93
CA GLY A 85 26.39 -8.44 3.40
C GLY A 85 26.09 -9.84 3.96
N LEU A 86 25.90 -9.95 5.28
CA LEU A 86 25.36 -11.17 5.91
C LEU A 86 23.85 -10.99 6.09
N ASP A 87 23.09 -12.03 5.71
CA ASP A 87 21.63 -12.13 5.94
C ASP A 87 21.26 -12.09 7.43
#